data_AF-A0A1F7FES3-F1
#
_entry.id   AF-A0A1F7FES3-F1
#
_cell.length_a   1.000
_cell.length_b   1.000
_cell.length_c   1.000
_cell.angle_alpha   90.00
_cell.angle_beta   90.00
_cell.angle_gamma   90.00
#
_symmetry.space_group_name_H-M   'P 1'
#
loop_
_entity.id
_entity.type
_entity.pdbx_description
1 polymer ?
#
loop_
_entity_poly.entity_id
_entity_poly.type
_entity_poly.pdbx_seq_one_letter_code
_entity_poly.pdbx_strand_id
1 'polypeptide(L)'
;MLDNAIGRILQTVAECGLSENTIIVFTSDHGDQMGDHHILAKCVMYEEALTVPCLIYVPWMSHLMRRVPGAFSQVDLVQTLLELMGQPIPGNLEGISRVRELTDGASLENNPVFIEWNGDDGTHAPTGTPMEVLNCVKNQSWRTIIHRGWKLNLSAVDQCELYNLNRDPFEQNNLFNDPNEKGRVRDMKTRIQEWRQQTNDTTPLPV
;
A
#
# COMPACT_ATOMS: atom_id res chain seq x y z
N MET A 1 -6.33 18.52 -15.90
CA MET A 1 -5.35 19.54 -15.47
C MET A 1 -4.02 18.92 -15.04
N LEU A 2 -4.03 17.89 -14.18
CA LEU A 2 -2.82 17.17 -13.74
C LEU A 2 -2.04 16.54 -14.89
N ASP A 3 -2.69 15.77 -15.76
CA ASP A 3 -2.05 15.10 -16.91
C ASP A 3 -1.29 16.08 -17.82
N ASN A 4 -1.91 17.21 -18.18
CA ASN A 4 -1.24 18.28 -18.93
C ASN A 4 -0.01 18.85 -18.19
N ALA A 5 -0.05 18.95 -16.85
CA ALA A 5 1.08 19.42 -16.07
C ALA A 5 2.23 18.40 -16.09
N ILE A 6 1.92 17.10 -16.01
CA ILE A 6 2.91 16.01 -16.19
C ILE A 6 3.52 16.10 -17.59
N GLY A 7 2.70 16.26 -18.63
CA GLY A 7 3.19 16.43 -20.01
C GLY A 7 4.18 17.58 -20.15
N ARG A 8 3.94 18.72 -19.47
CA ARG A 8 4.87 19.85 -19.45
C ARG A 8 6.19 19.51 -18.74
N ILE A 9 6.15 18.80 -17.62
CA ILE A 9 7.36 18.36 -16.91
C ILE A 9 8.19 17.44 -17.82
N LEU A 10 7.55 16.45 -18.45
CA LEU A 10 8.21 15.51 -19.35
C LEU A 10 8.82 16.22 -20.56
N GLN A 11 8.11 17.20 -21.13
CA GLN A 11 8.63 18.03 -22.21
C GLN A 11 9.87 18.81 -21.77
N THR A 12 9.85 19.44 -20.59
CA THR A 12 11.02 20.17 -20.06
C THR A 12 12.21 19.25 -19.82
N VAL A 13 12.00 18.04 -19.29
CA VAL A 13 13.08 17.03 -19.13
C VAL A 13 13.72 16.70 -20.49
N ALA A 14 12.91 16.55 -21.54
CA ALA A 14 13.39 16.30 -22.90
C ALA A 14 14.14 17.50 -23.50
N GLU A 15 13.62 18.72 -23.37
CA GLU A 15 14.25 19.95 -23.86
C GLU A 15 15.59 20.23 -23.16
N CYS A 16 15.75 19.81 -21.91
CA CYS A 16 17.02 19.87 -21.18
C CYS A 16 18.01 18.75 -21.57
N GLY A 17 17.63 17.81 -22.45
CA GLY A 17 18.46 16.67 -22.83
C GLY A 17 18.66 15.65 -21.72
N LEU A 18 17.75 15.58 -20.74
CA LEU A 18 17.86 14.72 -19.55
C LEU A 18 17.10 13.40 -19.67
N SER A 19 16.34 13.17 -20.76
CA SER A 19 15.45 12.02 -20.91
C SER A 19 16.12 10.66 -20.73
N GLU A 20 17.36 10.51 -21.21
CA GLU A 20 18.08 9.22 -21.13
C GLU A 20 18.75 8.96 -19.77
N ASN A 21 18.76 9.95 -18.88
CA ASN A 21 19.40 9.88 -17.57
C ASN A 21 18.46 10.28 -16.41
N THR A 22 17.15 10.12 -16.61
CA THR A 22 16.14 10.46 -15.60
C THR A 22 15.20 9.28 -15.38
N ILE A 23 15.12 8.78 -14.15
CA ILE A 23 14.07 7.86 -13.74
C ILE A 23 12.81 8.68 -13.45
N ILE A 24 11.68 8.29 -14.04
CA ILE A 24 10.40 8.94 -13.79
C ILE A 24 9.52 7.98 -13.00
N VAL A 25 9.05 8.43 -11.83
CA VAL A 25 8.08 7.71 -11.02
C VAL A 25 6.80 8.56 -10.93
N PHE A 26 5.67 7.96 -11.29
CA PHE A 26 4.36 8.53 -11.06
C PHE A 26 3.59 7.66 -10.07
N THR A 27 3.24 8.24 -8.93
CA THR A 27 2.50 7.56 -7.86
C THR A 27 1.60 8.53 -7.09
N SER A 28 0.74 7.99 -6.24
CA SER A 28 0.06 8.72 -5.16
C SER A 28 0.57 8.21 -3.80
N ASP A 29 0.29 8.92 -2.72
CA ASP A 29 0.53 8.48 -1.34
C ASP A 29 -0.59 7.54 -0.86
N HIS A 30 -1.83 7.85 -1.21
CA HIS A 30 -3.01 7.01 -0.99
C HIS A 30 -4.08 7.32 -2.06
N GLY A 31 -5.18 6.56 -2.04
CA GLY A 31 -6.38 6.82 -2.85
C GLY A 31 -7.46 7.60 -2.08
N ASP A 32 -8.70 7.54 -2.55
CA ASP A 32 -9.85 8.20 -1.94
C ASP A 32 -11.09 7.33 -2.19
N GLN A 33 -11.91 7.15 -1.17
CA GLN A 33 -13.15 6.39 -1.24
C GLN A 33 -14.18 7.07 -2.14
N MET A 34 -14.20 8.40 -2.24
CA MET A 34 -15.13 9.14 -3.11
C MET A 34 -16.63 8.75 -2.98
N GLY A 35 -17.05 8.20 -1.82
CA GLY A 35 -18.41 7.72 -1.58
C GLY A 35 -18.58 6.20 -1.65
N ASP A 36 -17.56 5.47 -2.12
CA ASP A 36 -17.51 4.00 -2.08
C ASP A 36 -17.58 3.51 -0.63
N HIS A 37 -18.21 2.35 -0.43
CA HIS A 37 -18.54 1.81 0.89
C HIS A 37 -19.35 2.78 1.79
N HIS A 38 -19.97 3.81 1.21
CA HIS A 38 -20.61 4.93 1.91
C HIS A 38 -19.64 5.77 2.76
N ILE A 39 -18.36 5.76 2.41
CA ILE A 39 -17.28 6.44 3.11
C ILE A 39 -16.74 7.56 2.22
N LEU A 40 -16.41 8.70 2.85
CA LEU A 40 -15.71 9.79 2.18
C LEU A 40 -14.25 9.82 2.62
N ALA A 41 -13.39 10.33 1.75
CA ALA A 41 -11.96 10.48 1.99
C ALA A 41 -11.25 9.12 2.18
N LYS A 42 -10.47 9.00 3.24
CA LYS A 42 -9.43 7.97 3.42
C LYS A 42 -9.33 7.59 4.91
N CYS A 43 -8.26 6.92 5.30
CA CYS A 43 -8.07 6.36 6.66
C CYS A 43 -8.92 5.10 6.92
N VAL A 44 -9.15 4.32 5.86
CA VAL A 44 -9.78 3.00 5.88
C VAL A 44 -8.94 2.03 5.06
N MET A 45 -9.17 0.72 5.21
CA MET A 45 -8.33 -0.33 4.63
C MET A 45 -8.88 -0.92 3.32
N TYR A 46 -9.87 -0.27 2.71
CA TYR A 46 -10.41 -0.65 1.41
C TYR A 46 -9.48 -0.27 0.25
N GLU A 47 -9.56 -1.00 -0.86
CA GLU A 47 -8.68 -0.88 -2.03
C GLU A 47 -8.71 0.53 -2.62
N GLU A 48 -9.84 1.22 -2.62
CA GLU A 48 -9.94 2.58 -3.17
C GLU A 48 -9.13 3.59 -2.35
N ALA A 49 -8.88 3.32 -1.06
CA ALA A 49 -8.01 4.14 -0.22
C ALA A 49 -6.54 3.68 -0.28
N LEU A 50 -6.27 2.39 -0.47
CA LEU A 50 -4.93 1.82 -0.36
C LEU A 50 -4.18 1.70 -1.69
N THR A 51 -4.88 1.38 -2.78
CA THR A 51 -4.28 1.09 -4.08
C THR A 51 -4.11 2.37 -4.88
N VAL A 52 -2.86 2.65 -5.23
CA VAL A 52 -2.46 3.88 -5.94
C VAL A 52 -1.85 3.54 -7.30
N PRO A 53 -1.88 4.47 -8.28
CA PRO A 53 -1.07 4.31 -9.47
C PRO A 53 0.41 4.17 -9.07
N CYS A 54 1.15 3.31 -9.76
CA CYS A 54 2.61 3.25 -9.67
C CYS A 54 3.16 2.94 -11.05
N LEU A 55 3.71 3.96 -11.72
CA LEU A 55 4.38 3.85 -13.00
C LEU A 55 5.85 4.23 -12.80
N ILE A 56 6.75 3.34 -13.20
CA ILE A 56 8.19 3.55 -13.12
C ILE A 56 8.76 3.43 -14.53
N TYR A 57 9.35 4.52 -15.02
CA TYR A 57 10.05 4.56 -16.31
C TYR A 57 11.55 4.72 -16.07
N VAL A 58 12.32 3.75 -16.57
CA VAL A 58 13.78 3.72 -16.48
C VAL A 58 14.34 3.67 -17.91
N PRO A 59 14.91 4.76 -18.44
CA PRO A 59 15.21 4.89 -19.87
C PRO A 59 16.26 3.89 -20.36
N TRP A 60 17.20 3.48 -19.51
CA TRP A 60 18.27 2.54 -19.87
C TRP A 60 17.90 1.05 -19.73
N MET A 61 16.65 0.72 -19.38
CA MET A 61 16.21 -0.68 -19.21
C MET A 61 15.44 -1.20 -20.42
N SER A 62 14.16 -0.85 -20.52
CA SER A 62 13.27 -1.29 -21.60
C SER A 62 12.21 -0.23 -21.83
N HIS A 63 11.95 0.07 -23.10
CA HIS A 63 10.85 0.93 -23.51
C HIS A 63 9.54 0.16 -23.70
N LEU A 64 9.54 -1.16 -23.47
CA LEU A 64 8.31 -1.95 -23.52
C LEU A 64 7.49 -1.71 -22.26
N MET A 65 6.24 -1.28 -22.46
CA MET A 65 5.28 -1.20 -21.37
C MET A 65 4.98 -2.61 -20.84
N ARG A 66 5.24 -2.82 -19.55
CA ARG A 66 4.97 -4.08 -18.86
C ARG A 66 4.21 -3.81 -17.56
N ARG A 67 3.24 -4.68 -17.27
CA ARG A 67 2.60 -4.75 -15.97
C ARG A 67 3.28 -5.83 -15.13
N VAL A 68 3.76 -5.47 -13.94
CA VAL A 68 4.26 -6.43 -12.95
C VAL A 68 3.05 -6.91 -12.12
N PRO A 69 2.69 -8.21 -12.16
CA PRO A 69 1.56 -8.72 -11.39
C PRO A 69 1.91 -8.82 -9.91
N GLY A 70 0.91 -8.66 -9.04
CA GLY A 70 1.04 -8.71 -7.59
C GLY A 70 1.06 -7.35 -6.92
N ALA A 71 1.46 -7.31 -5.65
CA ALA A 71 1.36 -6.13 -4.80
C ALA A 71 2.74 -5.48 -4.62
N PHE A 72 2.84 -4.19 -4.94
CA PHE A 72 4.02 -3.37 -4.71
C PHE A 72 3.80 -2.51 -3.46
N SER A 73 4.77 -2.49 -2.54
CA SER A 73 4.70 -1.64 -1.36
C SER A 73 5.41 -0.31 -1.61
N GLN A 74 4.83 0.83 -1.19
CA GLN A 74 5.52 2.12 -1.33
C GLN A 74 6.85 2.17 -0.56
N VAL A 75 6.99 1.41 0.54
CA VAL A 75 8.27 1.37 1.29
C VAL A 75 9.41 0.76 0.47
N ASP A 76 9.09 -0.03 -0.55
CA ASP A 76 10.07 -0.67 -1.45
C ASP A 76 10.64 0.34 -2.46
N LEU A 77 9.98 1.48 -2.67
CA LEU A 77 10.34 2.45 -3.71
C LEU A 77 11.73 3.06 -3.47
N VAL A 78 12.07 3.42 -2.23
CA VAL A 78 13.36 4.06 -1.92
C VAL A 78 14.52 3.13 -2.24
N GLN A 79 14.47 1.88 -1.78
CA GLN A 79 15.52 0.91 -2.06
C GLN A 79 15.61 0.56 -3.55
N THR A 80 14.46 0.45 -4.22
CA THR A 80 14.41 0.23 -5.67
C THR A 80 15.12 1.36 -6.42
N LEU A 81 14.85 2.62 -6.07
CA LEU A 81 15.50 3.77 -6.70
C LEU A 81 16.99 3.85 -6.40
N LEU A 82 17.41 3.58 -5.15
CA LEU A 82 18.83 3.55 -4.79
C LEU A 82 19.59 2.51 -5.61
N GLU A 83 19.05 1.29 -5.75
CA GLU A 83 19.66 0.25 -6.58
C GLU A 83 19.72 0.65 -8.06
N LEU A 84 18.64 1.22 -8.62
CA LEU A 84 18.61 1.72 -9.99
C LEU A 84 19.66 2.81 -10.25
N MET A 85 19.93 3.65 -9.25
CA MET A 85 20.92 4.72 -9.32
C MET A 85 22.35 4.26 -8.97
N GLY A 86 22.55 2.95 -8.69
CA GLY A 86 23.83 2.41 -8.26
C GLY A 86 24.33 2.95 -6.92
N GLN A 87 23.40 3.42 -6.07
CA GLN A 87 23.70 3.97 -4.75
C GLN A 87 23.67 2.87 -3.69
N PRO A 88 24.47 2.97 -2.61
CA PRO A 88 24.41 2.03 -1.50
C PRO A 88 23.04 2.10 -0.82
N ILE A 89 22.48 0.94 -0.47
CA ILE A 89 21.22 0.84 0.28
C ILE A 89 21.56 0.86 1.78
N PRO A 90 21.05 1.83 2.56
CA PRO A 90 21.19 1.84 4.01
C PRO A 90 20.49 0.62 4.65
N GLY A 91 21.15 -0.03 5.60
CA GLY A 91 20.62 -1.23 6.25
C GLY A 91 19.44 -1.00 7.23
N ASN A 92 19.06 0.26 7.45
CA ASN A 92 17.94 0.64 8.33
C ASN A 92 16.64 0.91 7.56
N LEU A 93 16.62 0.69 6.25
CA LEU A 93 15.39 0.78 5.45
C LEU A 93 14.65 -0.56 5.51
N GLU A 94 13.34 -0.49 5.71
CA GLU A 94 12.48 -1.68 5.90
C GLU A 94 11.97 -2.29 4.59
N GLY A 95 12.02 -1.54 3.49
CA GLY A 95 11.61 -2.02 2.17
C GLY A 95 12.53 -3.10 1.60
N ILE A 96 12.21 -3.51 0.38
CA ILE A 96 13.03 -4.42 -0.42
C ILE A 96 13.09 -3.85 -1.84
N SER A 97 14.29 -3.75 -2.40
CA SER A 97 14.45 -3.35 -3.80
C SER A 97 13.73 -4.31 -4.76
N ARG A 98 12.98 -3.74 -5.71
CA ARG A 98 12.21 -4.47 -6.73
C ARG A 98 12.81 -4.41 -8.13
N VAL A 99 14.10 -4.13 -8.23
CA VAL A 99 14.79 -4.04 -9.53
C VAL A 99 14.64 -5.33 -10.33
N ARG A 100 14.71 -6.50 -9.70
CA ARG A 100 14.53 -7.80 -10.39
C ARG A 100 13.15 -7.95 -11.02
N GLU A 101 12.11 -7.48 -10.34
CA GLU A 101 10.76 -7.47 -10.87
C GLU A 101 10.61 -6.47 -12.01
N LEU A 102 11.42 -5.39 -12.05
CA LEU A 102 11.50 -4.42 -13.15
C LEU A 102 12.37 -4.87 -14.34
N THR A 103 13.37 -5.74 -14.15
CA THR A 103 14.30 -6.16 -15.22
C THR A 103 14.02 -7.57 -15.75
N ASP A 104 13.82 -8.55 -14.87
CA ASP A 104 13.99 -9.96 -15.20
C ASP A 104 12.65 -10.69 -15.44
N GLY A 105 11.53 -9.96 -15.41
CA GLY A 105 10.21 -10.57 -15.55
C GLY A 105 9.68 -11.22 -14.27
N ALA A 106 10.37 -11.06 -13.12
CA ALA A 106 9.89 -11.59 -11.84
C ALA A 106 8.54 -10.97 -11.43
N SER A 107 7.78 -11.72 -10.63
CA SER A 107 6.40 -11.42 -10.22
C SER A 107 6.34 -11.05 -8.73
N LEU A 108 5.43 -10.14 -8.37
CA LEU A 108 5.12 -9.74 -6.99
C LEU A 108 3.89 -10.49 -6.44
N GLU A 109 3.37 -11.52 -7.12
CA GLU A 109 2.15 -12.23 -6.67
C GLU A 109 2.29 -12.85 -5.27
N ASN A 110 3.50 -13.22 -4.88
CA ASN A 110 3.81 -13.77 -3.56
C ASN A 110 4.35 -12.71 -2.58
N ASN A 111 4.44 -11.45 -3.00
CA ASN A 111 4.95 -10.38 -2.14
C ASN A 111 3.89 -10.00 -1.09
N PRO A 112 4.17 -10.15 0.20
CA PRO A 112 3.30 -9.60 1.23
C PRO A 112 3.49 -8.08 1.30
N VAL A 113 2.38 -7.33 1.31
CA VAL A 113 2.38 -5.88 1.57
C VAL A 113 1.66 -5.65 2.89
N PHE A 114 2.28 -4.88 3.77
CA PHE A 114 1.74 -4.53 5.08
C PHE A 114 1.35 -3.06 5.08
N ILE A 115 0.18 -2.76 5.66
CA ILE A 115 -0.35 -1.41 5.79
C ILE A 115 -0.76 -1.19 7.25
N GLU A 116 -0.46 0.00 7.75
CA GLU A 116 -0.81 0.43 9.10
C GLU A 116 -1.71 1.66 9.08
N TRP A 117 -2.66 1.69 9.99
CA TRP A 117 -3.28 2.92 10.46
C TRP A 117 -3.25 2.92 11.97
N ASN A 118 -2.88 4.05 12.58
CA ASN A 118 -2.72 4.16 14.04
C ASN A 118 -3.83 4.99 14.71
N GLY A 119 -4.88 5.31 13.95
CA GLY A 119 -5.91 6.25 14.40
C GLY A 119 -5.50 7.71 14.24
N ASP A 120 -6.45 8.62 14.44
CA ASP A 120 -6.24 10.07 14.45
C ASP A 120 -6.05 10.53 15.90
N ASP A 121 -5.03 11.33 16.22
CA ASP A 121 -4.85 11.91 17.57
C ASP A 121 -5.93 12.96 17.94
N GLY A 122 -6.87 13.21 17.01
CA GLY A 122 -8.02 14.09 17.11
C GLY A 122 -7.67 15.55 16.92
N THR A 123 -6.44 15.86 16.49
CA THR A 123 -6.02 17.24 16.18
C THR A 123 -6.56 17.72 14.83
N HIS A 124 -6.96 16.79 13.96
CA HIS A 124 -7.51 17.08 12.63
C HIS A 124 -9.04 16.97 12.55
N ALA A 125 -9.69 16.61 13.67
CA ALA A 125 -11.14 16.51 13.70
C ALA A 125 -11.79 17.89 13.57
N PRO A 126 -12.81 18.05 12.71
CA PRO A 126 -13.55 19.31 12.61
C PRO A 126 -14.07 19.77 13.97
N THR A 127 -14.01 21.08 14.22
CA THR A 127 -14.57 21.68 15.43
C THR A 127 -16.03 21.29 15.60
N GLY A 128 -16.38 20.68 16.73
CA GLY A 128 -17.73 20.21 17.03
C GLY A 128 -17.98 18.72 16.75
N THR A 129 -16.96 17.96 16.34
CA THR A 129 -17.06 16.49 16.24
C THR A 129 -17.42 15.89 17.62
N PRO A 130 -18.47 15.06 17.74
CA PRO A 130 -18.83 14.42 19.00
C PRO A 130 -17.68 13.60 19.58
N MET A 131 -17.50 13.66 20.90
CA MET A 131 -16.39 12.96 21.58
C MET A 131 -16.41 11.45 21.39
N GLU A 132 -17.58 10.84 21.22
CA GLU A 132 -17.72 9.41 20.93
C GLU A 132 -17.11 9.05 19.57
N VAL A 133 -17.41 9.86 18.54
CA VAL A 133 -16.82 9.72 17.20
C VAL A 133 -15.32 9.94 17.26
N LEU A 134 -14.88 10.98 17.98
CA LEU A 134 -13.47 11.26 18.18
C LEU A 134 -12.74 10.09 18.85
N ASN A 135 -13.35 9.47 19.85
CA ASN A 135 -12.77 8.31 20.56
C ASN A 135 -12.75 7.04 19.71
N CYS A 136 -13.70 6.84 18.81
CA CYS A 136 -13.66 5.75 17.84
C CYS A 136 -12.48 5.92 16.89
N VAL A 137 -12.34 7.08 16.25
CA VAL A 137 -11.26 7.34 15.29
C VAL A 137 -9.88 7.36 15.97
N LYS A 138 -9.80 7.84 17.22
CA LYS A 138 -8.58 7.84 18.03
C LYS A 138 -8.02 6.46 18.34
N ASN A 139 -8.89 5.48 18.55
CA ASN A 139 -8.49 4.15 19.01
C ASN A 139 -8.54 3.09 17.89
N GLN A 140 -9.03 3.46 16.70
CA GLN A 140 -9.07 2.59 15.51
C GLN A 140 -7.69 2.46 14.89
N SER A 141 -6.91 1.54 15.45
CA SER A 141 -5.73 1.02 14.79
C SER A 141 -6.08 -0.17 13.91
N TRP A 142 -5.41 -0.24 12.77
CA TRP A 142 -5.53 -1.30 11.79
C TRP A 142 -4.15 -1.82 11.44
N ARG A 143 -4.06 -3.15 11.32
CA ARG A 143 -2.93 -3.85 10.71
C ARG A 143 -3.44 -4.71 9.58
N THR A 144 -2.99 -4.39 8.39
CA THR A 144 -3.45 -5.01 7.16
C THR A 144 -2.31 -5.72 6.48
N ILE A 145 -2.59 -6.91 5.96
CA ILE A 145 -1.69 -7.62 5.05
C ILE A 145 -2.44 -7.97 3.76
N ILE A 146 -1.82 -7.66 2.63
CA ILE A 146 -2.20 -8.15 1.30
C ILE A 146 -1.17 -9.20 0.88
N HIS A 147 -1.63 -10.41 0.59
CA HIS A 147 -0.75 -11.50 0.16
C HIS A 147 -1.52 -12.47 -0.74
N ARG A 148 -0.99 -12.74 -1.94
CA ARG A 148 -1.59 -13.68 -2.93
C ARG A 148 -3.05 -13.36 -3.29
N GLY A 149 -3.39 -12.08 -3.40
CA GLY A 149 -4.74 -11.60 -3.70
C GLY A 149 -5.76 -11.80 -2.58
N TRP A 150 -5.29 -12.03 -1.35
CA TRP A 150 -6.10 -11.98 -0.14
C TRP A 150 -5.71 -10.78 0.70
N LYS A 151 -6.68 -10.15 1.35
CA LYS A 151 -6.47 -9.06 2.30
C LYS A 151 -7.06 -9.44 3.66
N LEU A 152 -6.27 -9.27 4.71
CA LEU A 152 -6.70 -9.41 6.10
C LEU A 152 -6.51 -8.07 6.79
N ASN A 153 -7.58 -7.53 7.37
CA ASN A 153 -7.59 -6.33 8.20
C ASN A 153 -7.83 -6.74 9.66
N LEU A 154 -6.89 -6.42 10.54
CA LEU A 154 -7.01 -6.65 11.98
C LEU A 154 -7.18 -5.34 12.71
N SER A 155 -8.24 -5.24 13.52
CA SER A 155 -8.44 -4.17 14.50
C SER A 155 -8.76 -4.76 15.86
N ALA A 156 -8.21 -4.18 16.92
CA ALA A 156 -8.52 -4.59 18.29
C ALA A 156 -9.85 -4.02 18.81
N VAL A 157 -10.37 -2.98 18.14
CA VAL A 157 -11.56 -2.23 18.59
C VAL A 157 -12.71 -2.28 17.58
N ASP A 158 -12.49 -2.91 16.42
CA ASP A 158 -13.47 -3.02 15.34
C ASP A 158 -13.53 -4.47 14.80
N GLN A 159 -14.52 -4.73 13.95
CA GLN A 159 -14.65 -6.01 13.28
C GLN A 159 -13.45 -6.25 12.36
N CYS A 160 -12.79 -7.40 12.54
CA CYS A 160 -11.76 -7.86 11.62
C CYS A 160 -12.37 -8.33 10.30
N GLU A 161 -11.58 -8.23 9.24
CA GLU A 161 -12.06 -8.46 7.89
C GLU A 161 -11.10 -9.32 7.08
N LEU A 162 -11.65 -10.21 6.27
CA LEU A 162 -10.91 -11.00 5.30
C LEU A 162 -11.61 -10.93 3.95
N TYR A 163 -10.88 -10.52 2.92
CA TYR A 163 -11.39 -10.41 1.56
C TYR A 163 -10.52 -11.19 0.57
N ASN A 164 -11.17 -11.79 -0.44
CA ASN A 164 -10.49 -12.40 -1.58
C ASN A 164 -10.54 -11.43 -2.75
N LEU A 165 -9.53 -10.58 -2.90
CA LEU A 165 -9.49 -9.52 -3.92
C LEU A 165 -9.58 -10.04 -5.36
N ASN A 166 -9.21 -11.30 -5.60
CA ASN A 166 -9.34 -11.91 -6.94
C ASN A 166 -10.80 -12.25 -7.31
N ARG A 167 -11.66 -12.48 -6.31
CA ARG A 167 -13.08 -12.84 -6.51
C ARG A 167 -14.06 -11.75 -6.08
N ASP A 168 -13.63 -10.92 -5.15
CA ASP A 168 -14.37 -9.82 -4.54
C ASP A 168 -13.45 -8.58 -4.51
N PRO A 169 -13.19 -7.97 -5.68
CA PRO A 169 -12.28 -6.82 -5.81
C PRO A 169 -12.83 -5.55 -5.15
N PHE A 170 -14.12 -5.52 -4.83
CA PHE A 170 -14.81 -4.40 -4.17
C PHE A 170 -15.12 -4.71 -2.70
N GLU A 171 -14.56 -5.80 -2.16
CA GLU A 171 -14.57 -6.09 -0.72
C GLU A 171 -15.94 -6.05 -0.06
N GLN A 172 -16.95 -6.61 -0.73
CA GLN A 172 -18.34 -6.56 -0.26
C GLN A 172 -18.69 -7.72 0.66
N ASN A 173 -17.89 -8.79 0.65
CA ASN A 173 -18.16 -10.01 1.40
C ASN A 173 -17.04 -10.35 2.38
N ASN A 174 -17.21 -9.95 3.64
CA ASN A 174 -16.25 -10.24 4.70
C ASN A 174 -16.28 -11.74 5.09
N LEU A 175 -15.18 -12.44 4.81
CA LEU A 175 -14.99 -13.87 5.05
C LEU A 175 -14.29 -14.18 6.38
N PHE A 176 -14.04 -13.19 7.24
CA PHE A 176 -13.24 -13.39 8.46
C PHE A 176 -13.81 -14.47 9.39
N ASN A 177 -15.15 -14.52 9.48
CA ASN A 177 -15.86 -15.49 10.32
C ASN A 177 -16.22 -16.80 9.58
N ASP A 178 -15.86 -16.95 8.30
CA ASP A 178 -16.12 -18.17 7.55
C ASP A 178 -15.29 -19.34 8.13
N PRO A 179 -15.91 -20.43 8.60
CA PRO A 179 -15.20 -21.59 9.14
C PRO A 179 -14.17 -22.19 8.16
N ASN A 180 -14.40 -22.08 6.85
CA ASN A 180 -13.50 -22.60 5.82
C ASN A 180 -12.22 -21.76 5.71
N GLU A 181 -12.27 -20.48 6.11
CA GLU A 181 -11.15 -19.54 5.93
C GLU A 181 -10.31 -19.32 7.19
N LYS A 182 -10.62 -20.02 8.29
CA LYS A 182 -9.83 -20.00 9.54
C LYS A 182 -8.35 -20.30 9.34
N GLY A 183 -8.02 -21.21 8.42
CA GLY A 183 -6.64 -21.52 8.07
C GLY A 183 -5.90 -20.31 7.48
N ARG A 184 -6.57 -19.52 6.64
CA ARG A 184 -6.01 -18.29 6.07
C ARG A 184 -5.81 -17.21 7.11
N VAL A 185 -6.86 -16.97 7.90
CA VAL A 185 -6.81 -15.94 8.94
C VAL A 185 -5.64 -16.23 9.86
N ARG A 186 -5.42 -17.50 10.23
CA ARG A 186 -4.26 -17.91 11.02
C ARG A 186 -2.93 -17.62 10.31
N ASP A 187 -2.75 -18.06 9.06
CA ASP A 187 -1.50 -17.81 8.29
C ASP A 187 -1.20 -16.32 8.18
N MET A 188 -2.18 -15.52 7.76
CA MET A 188 -2.00 -14.08 7.56
C MET A 188 -1.82 -13.33 8.89
N LYS A 189 -2.50 -13.73 9.97
CA LYS A 189 -2.26 -13.19 11.32
C LYS A 189 -0.85 -13.51 11.81
N THR A 190 -0.34 -14.72 11.57
CA THR A 190 1.06 -15.08 11.89
C THR A 190 2.05 -14.20 11.12
N ARG A 191 1.83 -13.95 9.82
CA ARG A 191 2.68 -13.05 9.04
C ARG A 191 2.67 -11.62 9.58
N ILE A 192 1.51 -11.09 9.96
CA ILE A 192 1.43 -9.78 10.63
C ILE A 192 2.24 -9.81 11.93
N GLN A 193 2.13 -10.85 12.75
CA GLN A 193 2.89 -10.95 14.01
C GLN A 193 4.41 -10.99 13.79
N GLU A 194 4.87 -11.74 12.78
CA GLU A 194 6.29 -11.80 12.39
C GLU A 194 6.79 -10.43 11.91
N TRP A 195 6.03 -9.78 11.03
CA TRP A 195 6.36 -8.45 10.53
C TRP A 195 6.42 -7.41 11.66
N ARG A 196 5.47 -7.44 12.61
CA ARG A 196 5.48 -6.57 13.79
C ARG A 196 6.72 -6.73 14.66
N GLN A 197 7.20 -7.97 14.81
CA GLN A 197 8.44 -8.23 15.54
C GLN A 197 9.65 -7.66 14.80
N GLN A 198 9.66 -7.71 13.47
CA GLN A 198 10.74 -7.17 12.64
C GLN A 198 10.79 -5.64 12.67
N THR A 199 9.63 -4.98 12.69
CA THR A 199 9.51 -3.51 12.67
C THR A 199 9.40 -2.88 14.07
N ASN A 200 9.40 -3.70 15.13
CA ASN A 200 9.14 -3.28 16.51
C ASN A 200 7.78 -2.57 16.70
N ASP A 201 6.76 -2.94 15.92
CA ASP A 201 5.41 -2.40 16.08
C ASP A 201 4.73 -2.96 17.35
N THR A 202 4.37 -2.07 18.26
CA THR A 202 3.81 -2.39 19.58
C THR A 202 2.28 -2.36 19.64
N THR A 203 1.59 -2.02 18.54
CA THR A 203 0.13 -1.87 18.52
C THR A 203 -0.61 -3.15 18.92
N PRO A 204 -1.61 -3.10 19.83
CA PRO A 204 -2.37 -4.28 20.20
C PRO A 204 -3.09 -4.91 19.00
N LEU A 205 -3.07 -6.24 18.91
CA LEU A 205 -3.87 -6.99 17.94
C LEU A 205 -5.08 -7.63 18.64
N PRO A 206 -6.18 -7.86 17.91
CA PRO A 206 -7.31 -8.62 18.42
C PRO A 206 -6.87 -10.01 18.86
N VAL A 207 -7.36 -10.46 20.02
CA VAL A 207 -7.06 -11.76 20.62
C VAL A 207 -7.54 -12.88 19.70
#